data_AF-W2XS74-F1
#
_entry.id   AF-W2XS74-F1
#
_cell.length_a   1.000
_cell.length_b   1.000
_cell.length_c   1.000
_cell.angle_alpha   90.00
_cell.angle_beta   90.00
_cell.angle_gamma   90.00
#
_symmetry.space_group_name_H-M   'P 1'
#
loop_
_entity.id
_entity.type
_entity.pdbx_description
1 polymer ?
#
loop_
_entity_poly.entity_id
_entity_poly.type
_entity_poly.pdbx_seq_one_letter_code
_entity_poly.pdbx_strand_id
1 'polypeptide(L)'
;MVRRPGILALFFVLLSVSPATNTSASLSPFTKTTSTRVGVECTKVGSFFSAVTRLCICEPCHVCEFKKVSMTCGYKKQEGMDLSDGSDLTVDQPLLLPTDWFLTEEEITASRNGTPRSDLATYTTGNDVTTYTVTKEYFDAAFKDLSSTGEGDRVMLAGWGTDLIPFQPDVDGGNKSQLHDVVEGVIQRGGSFHALVWANLLDKAQNIKVRDDINAIPASPTTG
;
A
#
# COMPACT_ATOMS: atom_id res chain seq x y z
N MET A 1 -3.61 -38.65 30.43
CA MET A 1 -4.53 -38.81 29.27
C MET A 1 -4.37 -37.56 28.41
N VAL A 2 -3.59 -37.55 27.33
CA VAL A 2 -3.88 -38.15 25.99
C VAL A 2 -5.23 -37.60 25.50
N ARG A 3 -5.37 -36.76 24.46
CA ARG A 3 -4.75 -36.76 23.11
C ARG A 3 -5.00 -35.40 22.43
N ARG A 4 -4.05 -34.94 21.62
CA ARG A 4 -4.28 -33.98 20.52
C ARG A 4 -5.08 -34.65 19.39
N PRO A 5 -5.93 -33.92 18.65
CA PRO A 5 -6.11 -34.11 17.21
C PRO A 5 -5.42 -32.93 16.49
N GLY A 6 -4.49 -33.10 15.56
CA GLY A 6 -4.56 -34.01 14.42
C GLY A 6 -5.24 -33.28 13.26
N ILE A 7 -4.57 -32.27 12.68
CA ILE A 7 -4.99 -31.64 11.42
C ILE A 7 -4.76 -32.68 10.32
N LEU A 8 -5.85 -33.30 9.88
CA LEU A 8 -5.89 -34.18 8.72
C LEU A 8 -6.11 -33.28 7.49
N ALA A 9 -5.09 -33.09 6.67
CA ALA A 9 -5.24 -32.49 5.36
C ALA A 9 -6.03 -33.46 4.46
N LEU A 10 -7.30 -33.18 4.19
CA LEU A 10 -8.04 -33.84 3.11
C LEU A 10 -7.69 -33.14 1.79
N PHE A 11 -6.90 -33.82 0.97
CA PHE A 11 -6.79 -33.54 -0.47
C PHE A 11 -8.08 -34.03 -1.15
N PHE A 12 -8.93 -33.12 -1.60
CA PHE A 12 -9.95 -33.43 -2.60
C PHE A 12 -9.33 -33.31 -3.99
N VAL A 13 -8.96 -34.44 -4.59
CA VAL A 13 -8.69 -34.53 -6.03
C VAL A 13 -10.02 -34.71 -6.74
N LEU A 14 -10.55 -33.62 -7.29
CA LEU A 14 -11.67 -33.67 -8.24
C LEU A 14 -11.10 -34.08 -9.61
N LEU A 15 -11.25 -35.37 -9.93
CA LEU A 15 -11.11 -35.90 -11.28
C LEU A 15 -12.32 -35.44 -12.12
N SER A 16 -12.18 -34.31 -12.83
CA SER A 16 -13.07 -33.98 -13.94
C SER A 16 -12.53 -34.61 -15.23
N VAL A 17 -13.14 -35.71 -15.65
CA VAL A 17 -13.01 -36.25 -17.00
C VAL A 17 -13.79 -35.33 -17.94
N SER A 18 -13.13 -34.75 -18.93
CA SER A 18 -13.79 -34.10 -20.07
C SER A 18 -13.36 -34.76 -21.37
N PRO A 19 -14.30 -34.99 -22.31
CA PRO A 19 -14.06 -35.75 -23.52
C PRO A 19 -13.18 -34.99 -24.50
N ALA A 20 -12.21 -35.71 -25.08
CA ALA A 20 -11.38 -35.24 -26.17
C ALA A 20 -12.24 -34.86 -27.39
N THR A 21 -12.23 -33.58 -27.75
CA THR A 21 -12.64 -33.12 -29.08
C THR A 21 -11.39 -32.71 -29.83
N ASN A 22 -11.02 -33.54 -30.80
CA ASN A 22 -9.95 -33.26 -31.74
C ASN A 22 -10.36 -32.06 -32.61
N THR A 23 -9.78 -30.89 -32.35
CA THR A 23 -9.69 -29.81 -33.33
C THR A 23 -8.22 -29.49 -33.55
N SER A 24 -7.73 -29.91 -34.71
CA SER A 24 -6.38 -29.67 -35.19
C SER A 24 -6.21 -28.19 -35.53
N ALA A 25 -5.93 -27.34 -34.54
CA ALA A 25 -5.41 -26.01 -34.78
C ALA A 25 -3.89 -26.12 -34.95
N SER A 26 -3.45 -25.98 -36.20
CA SER A 26 -2.05 -25.80 -36.60
C SER A 26 -1.36 -24.78 -35.69
N LEU A 27 -0.49 -25.25 -34.79
CA LEU A 27 0.45 -24.41 -34.05
C LEU A 27 1.40 -23.76 -35.06
N SER A 28 1.14 -22.50 -35.39
CA SER A 28 2.13 -21.65 -36.05
C SER A 28 3.37 -21.56 -35.16
N PRO A 29 4.59 -21.68 -35.73
CA PRO A 29 5.80 -21.55 -34.94
C PRO A 29 5.90 -20.11 -34.43
N PHE A 30 5.92 -19.95 -33.11
CA PHE A 30 6.39 -18.79 -32.35
C PHE A 30 6.59 -17.51 -33.19
N THR A 31 5.56 -16.67 -33.25
CA THR A 31 5.80 -15.24 -33.45
C THR A 31 6.59 -14.76 -32.25
N LYS A 32 7.88 -14.54 -32.48
CA LYS A 32 8.79 -13.90 -31.54
C LYS A 32 8.33 -12.45 -31.41
N THR A 33 7.37 -12.19 -30.54
CA THR A 33 6.95 -10.82 -30.22
C THR A 33 8.16 -10.15 -29.61
N THR A 34 8.86 -9.39 -30.44
CA THR A 34 9.98 -8.56 -30.01
C THR A 34 9.32 -7.35 -29.37
N SER A 35 8.99 -7.46 -28.08
CA SER A 35 8.66 -6.29 -27.26
C SER A 35 9.89 -5.39 -27.30
N THR A 36 9.76 -4.33 -28.09
CA THR A 36 10.76 -3.28 -28.22
C THR A 36 10.28 -2.19 -27.30
N ARG A 37 11.01 -1.95 -26.20
CA ARG A 37 10.78 -0.77 -25.35
C ARG A 37 10.73 0.47 -26.25
N VAL A 38 9.57 1.10 -26.33
CA VAL A 38 9.50 2.49 -26.79
C VAL A 38 9.97 3.34 -25.61
N GLY A 39 11.22 3.81 -25.67
CA GLY A 39 11.74 4.73 -24.65
C GLY A 39 13.26 4.85 -24.61
N VAL A 40 14.01 3.82 -25.02
CA VAL A 40 15.48 3.89 -25.12
C VAL A 40 15.95 3.13 -26.37
N GLU A 41 16.50 3.86 -27.34
CA GLU A 41 17.12 3.26 -28.52
C GLU A 41 18.62 3.04 -28.26
N CYS A 42 19.04 1.77 -28.18
CA CYS A 42 20.46 1.44 -28.01
C CYS A 42 21.21 1.64 -29.34
N THR A 43 21.92 2.76 -29.46
CA THR A 43 22.69 3.09 -30.66
C THR A 43 24.19 3.02 -30.40
N LYS A 44 24.99 2.85 -31.46
CA LYS A 44 26.45 2.94 -31.36
C LYS A 44 26.83 4.38 -31.13
N VAL A 45 27.77 4.61 -30.23
CA VAL A 45 28.32 5.96 -30.03
C VAL A 45 29.00 6.40 -31.33
N GLY A 46 28.61 7.57 -31.84
CA GLY A 46 28.92 8.01 -33.21
C GLY A 46 30.39 8.26 -33.54
N SER A 47 31.30 8.21 -32.56
CA SER A 47 32.74 8.32 -32.80
C SER A 47 33.58 7.47 -31.85
N PHE A 48 34.75 7.04 -32.31
CA PHE A 48 35.74 6.32 -31.48
C PHE A 48 36.17 7.14 -30.27
N PHE A 49 36.35 8.46 -30.43
CA PHE A 49 36.70 9.37 -29.33
C PHE A 49 35.61 9.41 -28.26
N SER A 50 34.35 9.46 -28.69
CA SER A 50 33.19 9.41 -27.79
C SER A 50 33.09 8.07 -27.05
N ALA A 51 33.45 6.96 -27.70
CA ALA A 51 33.45 5.64 -27.05
C ALA A 51 34.56 5.51 -25.99
N VAL A 52 35.75 6.07 -26.25
CA VAL A 52 36.89 6.06 -25.33
C VAL A 52 36.63 6.99 -24.14
N THR A 53 36.11 8.19 -24.38
CA THR A 53 35.81 9.17 -23.31
C THR A 53 34.67 8.72 -22.39
N ARG A 54 33.65 8.04 -22.94
CA ARG A 54 32.50 7.55 -22.17
C ARG A 54 32.67 6.11 -21.66
N LEU A 55 33.81 5.47 -21.97
CA LEU A 55 34.14 4.08 -21.65
C LEU A 55 33.04 3.09 -22.07
N CYS A 56 32.33 3.38 -23.16
CA CYS A 56 31.18 2.59 -23.61
C CYS A 56 31.02 2.66 -25.14
N ILE A 57 30.60 1.56 -25.76
CA ILE A 57 30.40 1.47 -27.23
C ILE A 57 28.96 1.81 -27.62
N CYS A 58 28.02 1.68 -26.70
CA CYS A 58 26.59 1.84 -26.93
C CYS A 58 25.99 2.85 -25.97
N GLU A 59 25.12 3.73 -26.46
CA GLU A 59 24.43 4.74 -25.67
C GLU A 59 22.94 4.40 -25.50
N PRO A 60 22.34 4.61 -24.31
CA PRO A 60 22.95 5.07 -23.05
C PRO A 60 23.87 4.04 -22.39
N CYS A 61 25.07 4.45 -21.98
CA CYS A 61 26.12 3.54 -21.45
C CYS A 61 25.69 2.72 -20.23
N HIS A 62 24.75 3.23 -19.43
CA HIS A 62 24.26 2.57 -18.22
C HIS A 62 23.25 1.46 -18.52
N VAL A 63 22.56 1.50 -19.67
CA VAL A 63 21.48 0.57 -20.04
C VAL A 63 21.88 -0.37 -21.17
N CYS A 64 22.71 0.09 -22.11
CA CYS A 64 23.06 -0.62 -23.33
C CYS A 64 24.46 -1.23 -23.28
N GLU A 65 24.64 -2.36 -23.96
CA GLU A 65 25.93 -3.02 -24.18
C GLU A 65 26.09 -3.48 -25.63
N PHE A 66 27.35 -3.67 -26.01
CA PHE A 66 27.68 -4.19 -27.32
C PHE A 66 27.59 -5.72 -27.34
N LYS A 67 26.64 -6.26 -28.11
CA LYS A 67 26.45 -7.70 -28.28
C LYS A 67 27.41 -8.20 -29.35
N LYS A 68 28.52 -8.81 -28.92
CA LYS A 68 29.58 -9.31 -29.82
C LYS A 68 29.05 -10.29 -30.89
N VAL A 69 28.07 -11.12 -30.55
CA VAL A 69 27.51 -12.14 -31.46
C VAL A 69 26.71 -11.51 -32.62
N SER A 70 25.92 -10.48 -32.35
CA SER A 70 25.09 -9.81 -33.36
C SER A 70 25.74 -8.56 -33.94
N MET A 71 26.90 -8.15 -33.42
CA MET A 71 27.61 -6.92 -33.79
C MET A 71 26.75 -5.63 -33.67
N THR A 72 25.73 -5.68 -32.82
CA THR A 72 24.77 -4.61 -32.56
C THR A 72 24.79 -4.17 -31.11
N CYS A 73 24.29 -2.96 -30.86
CA CYS A 73 24.00 -2.49 -29.53
C CYS A 73 22.65 -3.03 -29.07
N GLY A 74 22.55 -3.44 -27.81
CA GLY A 74 21.30 -3.91 -27.22
C GLY A 74 21.34 -3.81 -25.70
N TYR A 75 20.21 -4.09 -25.05
CA TYR A 75 20.08 -3.98 -23.60
C TYR A 75 21.05 -4.91 -22.84
N LYS A 76 21.60 -4.40 -21.73
CA LYS A 76 22.30 -5.21 -20.72
C LYS A 76 21.28 -6.13 -20.06
N LYS A 77 21.52 -7.45 -20.15
CA LYS A 77 20.69 -8.42 -19.42
C LYS A 77 21.27 -8.57 -18.02
N GLN A 78 20.54 -8.16 -16.99
CA GLN A 78 20.82 -8.57 -15.61
C GLN A 78 19.80 -9.64 -15.22
N GLU A 79 20.24 -10.66 -14.48
CA GLU A 79 19.30 -11.61 -13.89
C GLU A 79 18.35 -10.87 -12.95
N GLY A 80 17.04 -11.11 -13.10
CA GLY A 80 15.99 -10.41 -12.36
C GLY A 80 15.55 -9.07 -12.96
N MET A 81 16.16 -8.59 -14.05
CA MET A 81 15.64 -7.43 -14.77
C MET A 81 14.50 -7.86 -15.69
N ASP A 82 13.27 -7.46 -15.32
CA ASP A 82 12.14 -7.55 -16.22
C ASP A 82 12.31 -6.54 -17.37
N LEU A 83 12.26 -7.03 -18.60
CA LEU A 83 12.36 -6.22 -19.82
C LEU A 83 11.00 -5.66 -20.24
N SER A 84 9.93 -6.03 -19.55
CA SER A 84 8.59 -5.46 -19.69
C SER A 84 8.65 -3.93 -19.69
N ASP A 85 7.88 -3.32 -20.58
CA ASP A 85 7.55 -1.89 -20.59
C ASP A 85 6.16 -1.63 -20.00
N GLY A 86 5.57 -2.65 -19.37
CA GLY A 86 4.21 -2.62 -18.87
C GLY A 86 3.15 -2.93 -19.92
N SER A 87 3.48 -3.00 -21.22
CA SER A 87 2.50 -3.31 -22.29
C SER A 87 2.09 -4.79 -22.34
N ASP A 88 2.96 -5.68 -21.87
CA ASP A 88 2.69 -7.10 -21.69
C ASP A 88 1.98 -7.41 -20.36
N LEU A 89 1.86 -6.43 -19.47
CA LEU A 89 1.02 -6.56 -18.30
C LEU A 89 -0.45 -6.45 -18.72
N THR A 90 -1.24 -7.46 -18.40
CA THR A 90 -2.69 -7.34 -18.43
C THR A 90 -3.09 -6.36 -17.31
N VAL A 91 -3.29 -5.10 -17.68
CA VAL A 91 -3.79 -4.09 -16.75
C VAL A 91 -5.28 -4.34 -16.56
N ASP A 92 -5.64 -4.96 -15.45
CA ASP A 92 -7.03 -4.94 -14.99
C ASP A 92 -7.37 -3.49 -14.66
N GLN A 93 -8.29 -2.91 -15.45
CA GLN A 93 -8.81 -1.58 -15.16
C GLN A 93 -9.45 -1.62 -13.77
N PRO A 94 -9.16 -0.63 -12.90
CA PRO A 94 -9.81 -0.57 -11.61
C PRO A 94 -11.33 -0.50 -11.82
N LEU A 95 -12.06 -1.22 -10.99
CA LEU A 95 -13.52 -1.16 -10.97
C LEU A 95 -13.93 0.30 -10.76
N LEU A 96 -14.93 0.80 -11.49
CA LEU A 96 -15.31 2.22 -11.44
C LEU A 96 -16.64 2.46 -10.72
N LEU A 97 -17.43 1.40 -10.50
CA LEU A 97 -18.70 1.53 -9.81
C LEU A 97 -18.46 1.49 -8.30
N PRO A 98 -19.02 2.43 -7.51
CA PRO A 98 -18.90 2.40 -6.06
C PRO A 98 -19.33 1.07 -5.43
N THR A 99 -20.36 0.42 -6.00
CA THR A 99 -20.87 -0.89 -5.57
C THR A 99 -19.85 -2.02 -5.69
N ASP A 100 -18.78 -1.83 -6.46
CA ASP A 100 -17.73 -2.82 -6.62
C ASP A 100 -16.64 -2.70 -5.52
N TRP A 101 -16.62 -1.57 -4.79
CA TRP A 101 -15.62 -1.28 -3.75
C TRP A 101 -16.21 -1.18 -2.35
N PHE A 102 -17.47 -0.73 -2.24
CA PHE A 102 -18.13 -0.48 -0.96
C PHE A 102 -19.12 -1.58 -0.62
N LEU A 103 -19.29 -1.79 0.68
CA LEU A 103 -20.21 -2.80 1.21
C LEU A 103 -21.66 -2.49 0.83
N THR A 104 -22.42 -3.53 0.49
CA THR A 104 -23.88 -3.41 0.33
C THR A 104 -24.60 -3.35 1.67
N GLU A 105 -25.88 -2.96 1.68
CA GLU A 105 -26.70 -2.97 2.88
C GLU A 105 -26.83 -4.38 3.47
N GLU A 106 -26.92 -5.39 2.60
CA GLU A 106 -26.96 -6.81 2.99
C GLU A 106 -25.65 -7.23 3.66
N GLU A 107 -24.49 -6.81 3.13
CA GLU A 107 -23.19 -7.13 3.72
C GLU A 107 -22.99 -6.44 5.07
N ILE A 108 -23.39 -5.17 5.19
CA ILE A 108 -23.40 -4.44 6.46
C ILE A 108 -24.29 -5.17 7.48
N THR A 109 -25.49 -5.57 7.07
CA THR A 109 -26.45 -6.30 7.91
C THR A 109 -25.91 -7.66 8.35
N ALA A 110 -25.30 -8.41 7.43
CA ALA A 110 -24.68 -9.70 7.70
C ALA A 110 -23.52 -9.58 8.69
N SER A 111 -22.68 -8.53 8.57
CA SER A 111 -21.59 -8.25 9.52
C SER A 111 -22.08 -8.03 10.97
N ARG A 112 -23.36 -7.71 11.14
CA ARG A 112 -24.03 -7.46 12.43
C ARG A 112 -25.04 -8.55 12.81
N ASN A 113 -24.78 -9.79 12.40
CA ASN A 113 -25.63 -10.94 12.73
C ASN A 113 -27.10 -10.73 12.31
N GLY A 114 -27.31 -10.09 11.15
CA GLY A 114 -28.63 -9.90 10.56
C GLY A 114 -29.40 -8.66 11.03
N THR A 115 -28.80 -7.77 11.83
CA THR A 115 -29.47 -6.53 12.29
C THR A 115 -29.21 -5.38 11.31
N PRO A 116 -30.25 -4.84 10.62
CA PRO A 116 -30.09 -3.75 9.67
C PRO A 116 -29.62 -2.44 10.33
N ARG A 117 -28.96 -1.58 9.54
CA ARG A 117 -28.66 -0.18 9.90
C ARG A 117 -29.28 0.78 8.88
N SER A 118 -30.45 1.29 9.21
CA SER A 118 -31.15 2.28 8.38
C SER A 118 -30.54 3.70 8.46
N ASP A 119 -29.59 3.91 9.38
CA ASP A 119 -28.94 5.20 9.65
C ASP A 119 -27.53 5.31 9.05
N LEU A 120 -27.08 4.31 8.29
CA LEU A 120 -25.75 4.25 7.70
C LEU A 120 -25.85 4.15 6.17
N ALA A 121 -25.35 5.16 5.46
CA ALA A 121 -25.19 5.06 4.02
C ALA A 121 -24.05 4.10 3.66
N THR A 122 -24.21 3.31 2.60
CA THR A 122 -23.18 2.40 2.07
C THR A 122 -22.00 3.17 1.46
N TYR A 123 -22.29 4.33 0.86
CA TYR A 123 -21.29 5.27 0.34
C TYR A 123 -21.86 6.69 0.30
N THR A 124 -20.99 7.68 0.14
CA THR A 124 -21.34 9.08 -0.10
C THR A 124 -20.80 9.53 -1.46
N THR A 125 -21.38 10.58 -2.05
CA THR A 125 -20.92 11.18 -3.31
C THR A 125 -20.61 12.67 -3.12
N GLY A 126 -19.78 13.24 -3.99
CA GLY A 126 -19.37 14.66 -3.88
C GLY A 126 -18.36 14.93 -2.75
N ASN A 127 -17.63 13.90 -2.31
CA ASN A 127 -16.57 14.07 -1.30
C ASN A 127 -15.38 14.81 -1.90
N ASP A 128 -14.80 15.73 -1.13
CA ASP A 128 -13.47 16.27 -1.42
C ASP A 128 -12.41 15.32 -0.84
N VAL A 129 -11.51 14.84 -1.68
CA VAL A 129 -10.52 13.81 -1.32
C VAL A 129 -9.13 14.35 -1.58
N THR A 130 -8.34 14.48 -0.50
CA THR A 130 -6.91 14.80 -0.59
C THR A 130 -6.10 13.52 -0.50
N THR A 131 -5.26 13.27 -1.50
CA THR A 131 -4.33 12.14 -1.52
C THR A 131 -2.95 12.57 -1.02
N TYR A 132 -2.37 11.79 -0.12
CA TYR A 132 -1.01 12.00 0.37
C TYR A 132 -0.10 10.94 -0.22
N THR A 133 0.83 11.35 -1.08
CA THR A 133 1.78 10.43 -1.72
C THR A 133 3.08 10.30 -0.92
N VAL A 134 3.30 11.22 0.03
CA VAL A 134 4.47 11.25 0.90
C VAL A 134 4.00 11.23 2.35
N THR A 135 4.66 10.39 3.16
CA THR A 135 4.35 10.21 4.59
C THR A 135 4.34 11.51 5.37
N LYS A 136 5.26 12.44 5.06
CA LYS A 136 5.33 13.75 5.72
C LYS A 136 4.04 14.55 5.57
N GLU A 137 3.49 14.62 4.36
CA GLU A 137 2.30 15.42 4.08
C GLU A 137 1.09 14.89 4.86
N TYR A 138 0.97 13.56 4.96
CA TYR A 138 -0.06 12.90 5.76
C TYR A 138 0.05 13.28 7.24
N PHE A 139 1.24 13.14 7.84
CA PHE A 139 1.41 13.44 9.27
C PHE A 139 1.33 14.94 9.58
N ASP A 140 1.78 15.82 8.68
CA ASP A 140 1.61 17.27 8.81
C ASP A 140 0.13 17.65 8.80
N ALA A 141 -0.66 17.05 7.89
CA ALA A 141 -2.11 17.26 7.85
C ALA A 141 -2.80 16.73 9.11
N ALA A 142 -2.49 15.50 9.52
CA ALA A 142 -3.04 14.91 10.73
C ALA A 142 -2.70 15.74 11.99
N PHE A 143 -1.47 16.24 12.10
CA PHE A 143 -1.07 17.12 13.19
C PHE A 143 -1.87 18.42 13.18
N LYS A 144 -2.05 19.04 12.01
CA LYS A 144 -2.83 20.26 11.85
C LYS A 144 -4.29 20.07 12.26
N ASP A 145 -4.91 18.99 11.81
CA ASP A 145 -6.31 18.68 12.11
C ASP A 145 -6.49 18.45 13.62
N LEU A 146 -5.64 17.61 14.22
CA LEU A 146 -5.67 17.32 15.66
C LEU A 146 -5.34 18.55 16.50
N SER A 147 -4.45 19.42 16.04
CA SER A 147 -4.11 20.67 16.73
C SER A 147 -5.22 21.72 16.65
N SER A 148 -6.16 21.58 15.71
CA SER A 148 -7.28 22.50 15.53
C SER A 148 -8.52 22.16 16.36
N THR A 149 -8.52 21.02 17.07
CA THR A 149 -9.65 20.59 17.90
C THR A 149 -9.94 21.57 19.04
N GLY A 150 -11.20 21.70 19.41
CA GLY A 150 -11.67 22.50 20.53
C GLY A 150 -12.55 21.74 21.51
N GLU A 151 -13.28 22.50 22.33
CA GLU A 151 -14.19 21.97 23.34
C GLU A 151 -15.33 21.16 22.70
N GLY A 152 -15.56 19.94 23.20
CA GLY A 152 -16.64 19.07 22.74
C GLY A 152 -16.33 18.25 21.49
N ASP A 153 -15.21 18.52 20.81
CA ASP A 153 -14.74 17.71 19.69
C ASP A 153 -14.35 16.30 20.13
N ARG A 154 -14.57 15.32 19.26
CA ARG A 154 -14.27 13.90 19.53
C ARG A 154 -13.31 13.36 18.48
N VAL A 155 -12.13 12.98 18.92
CA VAL A 155 -11.14 12.29 18.10
C VAL A 155 -11.27 10.79 18.28
N MET A 156 -11.45 10.06 17.18
CA MET A 156 -11.58 8.60 17.17
C MET A 156 -10.48 7.98 16.31
N LEU A 157 -9.63 7.15 16.92
CA LEU A 157 -8.56 6.42 16.25
C LEU A 157 -8.87 4.93 16.23
N ALA A 158 -8.76 4.30 15.05
CA ALA A 158 -8.70 2.85 14.94
C ALA A 158 -7.39 2.47 14.24
N GLY A 159 -6.67 1.48 14.76
CA GLY A 159 -5.34 1.16 14.25
C GLY A 159 -4.90 -0.27 14.50
N TRP A 160 -4.03 -0.77 13.63
CA TRP A 160 -3.34 -2.05 13.79
C TRP A 160 -2.30 -2.00 14.93
N GLY A 161 -1.55 -0.90 14.99
CA GLY A 161 -0.56 -0.61 16.02
C GLY A 161 -0.37 0.89 16.18
N THR A 162 0.18 1.29 17.32
CA THR A 162 0.47 2.68 17.67
C THR A 162 1.83 2.79 18.33
N ASP A 163 2.45 3.96 18.23
CA ASP A 163 3.69 4.28 18.92
C ASP A 163 3.72 5.78 19.27
N LEU A 164 4.61 6.19 20.18
CA LEU A 164 4.84 7.59 20.54
C LEU A 164 5.75 8.28 19.52
N ILE A 165 5.41 8.16 18.22
CA ILE A 165 6.18 8.79 17.15
C ILE A 165 5.80 10.26 17.00
N PRO A 166 6.76 11.13 16.62
CA PRO A 166 6.47 12.50 16.25
C PRO A 166 5.78 12.58 14.89
N PHE A 167 4.74 13.41 14.80
CA PHE A 167 4.06 13.73 13.55
C PHE A 167 4.91 14.67 12.70
N GLN A 168 5.68 15.57 13.32
CA GLN A 168 6.48 16.59 12.64
C GLN A 168 7.94 16.59 13.12
N PRO A 169 8.70 15.49 12.91
CA PRO A 169 10.09 15.38 13.40
C PRO A 169 11.04 16.43 12.82
N ASP A 170 10.77 16.96 11.63
CA ASP A 170 11.59 17.95 10.95
C ASP A 170 11.36 19.39 11.43
N VAL A 171 10.29 19.65 12.20
CA VAL A 171 9.93 21.00 12.65
C VAL A 171 10.63 21.37 13.95
N ASP A 172 10.57 20.49 14.96
CA ASP A 172 11.13 20.76 16.29
C ASP A 172 11.94 19.57 16.86
N GLY A 173 12.37 18.66 15.99
CA GLY A 173 12.99 17.40 16.39
C GLY A 173 11.98 16.38 16.94
N GLY A 174 10.68 16.66 16.84
CA GLY A 174 9.61 15.81 17.34
C GLY A 174 9.23 16.07 18.80
N ASN A 175 9.76 17.12 19.42
CA ASN A 175 9.64 17.34 20.87
C ASN A 175 8.22 17.73 21.34
N LYS A 176 7.38 18.26 20.45
CA LYS A 176 6.00 18.68 20.76
C LYS A 176 4.96 18.08 19.82
N SER A 177 5.37 17.08 19.04
CA SER A 177 4.51 16.45 18.05
C SER A 177 4.42 14.94 18.23
N GLN A 178 4.90 14.39 19.34
CA GLN A 178 4.64 12.97 19.63
C GLN A 178 3.14 12.74 19.79
N LEU A 179 2.70 11.51 19.53
CA LEU A 179 1.31 11.12 19.74
C LEU A 179 0.81 11.52 21.14
N HIS A 180 1.66 11.39 22.18
CA HIS A 180 1.36 11.87 23.53
C HIS A 180 1.01 13.36 23.54
N ASP A 181 1.92 14.21 23.07
CA ASP A 181 1.79 15.67 23.10
C ASP A 181 0.55 16.14 22.31
N VAL A 182 0.28 15.49 21.18
CA VAL A 182 -0.88 15.80 20.34
C VAL A 182 -2.18 15.46 21.06
N VAL A 183 -2.27 14.28 21.67
CA VAL A 183 -3.46 13.85 22.43
C VAL A 183 -3.64 14.68 23.70
N GLU A 184 -2.55 14.98 24.41
CA GLU A 184 -2.60 15.89 25.56
C GLU A 184 -3.15 17.25 25.14
N GLY A 185 -2.67 17.80 24.03
CA GLY A 185 -3.19 19.05 23.48
C GLY A 185 -4.69 19.00 23.19
N VAL A 186 -5.19 17.91 22.59
CA VAL A 186 -6.63 17.72 22.34
C VAL A 186 -7.42 17.79 23.66
N ILE A 187 -6.96 17.07 24.67
CA ILE A 187 -7.62 16.99 25.99
C ILE A 187 -7.55 18.36 26.70
N GLN A 188 -6.40 19.03 26.71
CA GLN A 188 -6.25 20.35 27.33
C GLN A 188 -7.22 21.39 26.74
N ARG A 189 -7.53 21.29 25.43
CA ARG A 189 -8.52 22.15 24.76
C ARG A 189 -9.98 21.77 24.99
N GLY A 190 -10.26 20.73 25.77
CA GLY A 190 -11.62 20.28 26.10
C GLY A 190 -12.21 19.28 25.10
N GLY A 191 -11.39 18.74 24.19
CA GLY A 191 -11.78 17.64 23.30
C GLY A 191 -11.63 16.28 24.00
N SER A 192 -12.20 15.23 23.41
CA SER A 192 -12.02 13.85 23.86
C SER A 192 -11.25 13.01 22.83
N PHE A 193 -10.45 12.06 23.32
CA PHE A 193 -9.71 11.13 22.48
C PHE A 193 -10.09 9.69 22.83
N HIS A 194 -10.44 8.90 21.81
CA HIS A 194 -10.82 7.50 21.94
C HIS A 194 -10.08 6.67 20.91
N ALA A 195 -9.39 5.62 21.35
CA ALA A 195 -8.65 4.75 20.45
C ALA A 195 -9.06 3.28 20.59
N LEU A 196 -9.26 2.61 19.46
CA LEU A 196 -9.41 1.17 19.34
C LEU A 196 -8.19 0.62 18.58
N VAL A 197 -7.19 0.16 19.31
CA VAL A 197 -5.94 -0.36 18.75
C VAL A 197 -5.83 -1.85 18.99
N TRP A 198 -5.47 -2.62 17.96
CA TRP A 198 -5.38 -4.06 18.08
C TRP A 198 -4.17 -4.50 18.91
N ALA A 199 -4.38 -5.26 19.99
CA ALA A 199 -3.31 -5.87 20.77
C ALA A 199 -2.75 -7.12 20.07
N ASN A 200 -2.15 -6.91 18.91
CA ASN A 200 -1.68 -7.94 18.00
C ASN A 200 -0.43 -8.67 18.51
N LEU A 201 -0.11 -9.86 17.99
CA LEU A 201 0.99 -10.68 18.51
C LEU A 201 2.38 -10.00 18.43
N LEU A 202 2.59 -9.14 17.42
CA LEU A 202 3.88 -8.49 17.16
C LEU A 202 4.05 -7.22 18.00
N ASP A 203 3.01 -6.39 18.10
CA ASP A 203 3.10 -5.05 18.67
C ASP A 203 2.37 -4.90 20.02
N LYS A 204 1.88 -6.01 20.60
CA LYS A 204 1.09 -5.99 21.86
C LYS A 204 1.74 -5.16 22.96
N ALA A 205 3.03 -5.35 23.19
CA ALA A 205 3.75 -4.64 24.26
C ALA A 205 3.81 -3.13 24.01
N GLN A 206 4.07 -2.74 22.76
CA GLN A 206 4.11 -1.35 22.33
C GLN A 206 2.72 -0.69 22.43
N ASN A 207 1.69 -1.35 21.90
CA ASN A 207 0.32 -0.82 21.94
C ASN A 207 -0.20 -0.68 23.38
N ILE A 208 0.14 -1.61 24.27
CA ILE A 208 -0.19 -1.51 25.70
C ILE A 208 0.56 -0.33 26.34
N LYS A 209 1.84 -0.14 26.03
CA LYS A 209 2.62 0.99 26.55
C LYS A 209 2.01 2.32 26.13
N VAL A 210 1.66 2.49 24.85
CA VAL A 210 1.01 3.71 24.35
C VAL A 210 -0.36 3.92 25.00
N ARG A 211 -1.16 2.85 25.14
CA ARG A 211 -2.44 2.93 25.85
C ARG A 211 -2.26 3.44 27.27
N ASP A 212 -1.31 2.88 28.01
CA ASP A 212 -1.09 3.24 29.41
C ASP A 212 -0.57 4.68 29.54
N ASP A 213 0.28 5.11 28.61
CA ASP A 213 0.77 6.49 28.52
C ASP A 213 -0.36 7.49 28.23
N ILE A 214 -1.18 7.24 27.21
CA ILE A 214 -2.33 8.10 26.87
C ILE A 214 -3.38 8.13 27.98
N ASN A 215 -3.68 6.99 28.61
CA ASN A 215 -4.64 6.93 29.72
C ASN A 215 -4.12 7.60 31.02
N ALA A 216 -2.82 7.87 31.10
CA ALA A 216 -2.22 8.61 32.22
C ALA A 216 -2.31 10.14 32.03
N ILE A 217 -2.70 10.62 30.84
CA ILE A 217 -2.90 12.05 30.58
C ILE A 217 -4.01 12.56 31.52
N PRO A 218 -3.77 13.63 32.29
CA PRO A 218 -4.79 14.21 33.17
C PRO A 218 -6.01 14.67 32.39
N ALA A 219 -7.17 14.62 33.04
CA ALA A 219 -8.40 15.18 32.48
C ALA A 219 -8.26 16.69 32.20
N SER A 220 -9.06 17.18 31.27
CA SER A 220 -9.00 18.57 30.85
C SER A 220 -9.25 19.52 32.03
N PRO A 221 -8.43 20.56 32.23
CA PRO A 221 -8.74 21.63 33.19
C PRO A 221 -10.07 22.32 32.89
N THR A 222 -10.54 22.24 31.64
CA THR A 222 -11.72 22.93 31.13
C THR A 222 -12.99 22.11 31.32
N THR A 223 -12.92 20.78 31.25
CA THR A 223 -14.09 19.89 31.29
C THR A 223 -14.15 18.95 32.50
N GLY A 224 -13.10 18.88 33.33
CA GLY A 224 -13.06 18.09 34.56
C GLY A 224 -12.48 16.69 34.40
#